data_AF-A0A2N6SZL4-F1
#
_entry.id   AF-A0A2N6SZL4-F1
#
_cell.length_a   1.000
_cell.length_b   1.000
_cell.length_c   1.000
_cell.angle_alpha   90.00
_cell.angle_beta   90.00
_cell.angle_gamma   90.00
#
_symmetry.space_group_name_H-M   'P 1'
#
loop_
_entity.id
_entity.type
_entity.pdbx_description
1 polymer ?
#
loop_
_entity_poly.entity_id
_entity_poly.type
_entity_poly.pdbx_seq_one_letter_code
_entity_poly.pdbx_strand_id
1 'polypeptide(L)'
;VGWVYAAFVLDAYSREIVGWQVTNHLRASLARDALDMALSARLRDGEDVSGLIHHSDRGVQYRSITYGESLAESKVVASVGSRGDSYDNAMAEALNSVFKAELIDRRTWPALTDVIVATSKWIGWYNNRRLHSALAHRPPKEVHQEWQKCQAYAA
;
A
#
# COMPACT_ATOMS: atom_id res chain seq x y z
N VAL A 1 25.08 -0.15 0.47
CA VAL A 1 23.96 -0.66 1.32
C VAL A 1 23.78 -2.14 1.03
N GLY A 2 23.40 -2.95 2.02
CA GLY A 2 22.96 -4.33 1.78
C GLY A 2 21.61 -4.37 1.08
N TRP A 3 20.88 -5.47 1.23
CA TRP A 3 19.53 -5.57 0.70
C TRP A 3 18.58 -4.58 1.38
N VAL A 4 17.75 -3.92 0.58
CA VAL A 4 16.64 -3.07 1.02
C VAL A 4 15.34 -3.68 0.51
N TYR A 5 14.36 -3.77 1.40
CA TYR A 5 13.05 -4.35 1.14
C TYR A 5 12.00 -3.26 1.29
N ALA A 6 11.06 -3.22 0.36
CA ALA A 6 9.93 -2.31 0.38
C ALA A 6 8.62 -3.12 0.34
N ALA A 7 7.63 -2.69 1.12
CA ALA A 7 6.26 -3.17 1.03
C ALA A 7 5.33 -1.98 0.80
N PHE A 8 4.29 -2.20 0.00
CA PHE A 8 3.27 -1.21 -0.32
C PHE A 8 1.89 -1.82 -0.10
N VAL A 9 0.97 -1.00 0.40
CA VAL A 9 -0.48 -1.28 0.42
C VAL A 9 -1.11 -0.32 -0.57
N LEU A 10 -1.71 -0.91 -1.60
CA LEU A 10 -2.31 -0.20 -2.72
C LEU A 10 -3.82 -0.36 -2.65
N ASP A 11 -4.53 0.76 -2.76
CA ASP A 11 -5.98 0.77 -2.93
C ASP A 11 -6.34 0.34 -4.36
N ALA A 12 -7.07 -0.76 -4.52
CA ALA A 12 -7.34 -1.36 -5.83
C ALA A 12 -8.17 -0.45 -6.75
N TYR A 13 -9.08 0.33 -6.16
CA TYR A 13 -10.00 1.22 -6.88
C TYR A 13 -9.28 2.49 -7.36
N SER A 14 -8.76 3.27 -6.43
CA SER A 14 -8.14 4.58 -6.67
C SER A 14 -6.68 4.50 -7.11
N ARG A 15 -6.04 3.33 -6.95
CA ARG A 15 -4.58 3.13 -7.11
C ARG A 15 -3.75 3.96 -6.14
N GLU A 16 -4.32 4.48 -5.04
CA GLU A 16 -3.57 5.21 -4.02
C GLU A 16 -2.66 4.25 -3.23
N ILE A 17 -1.39 4.60 -3.07
CA ILE A 17 -0.52 3.92 -2.11
C ILE A 17 -0.87 4.48 -0.73
N VAL A 18 -1.64 3.71 0.03
CA VAL A 18 -2.21 4.13 1.32
C VAL A 18 -1.28 3.83 2.50
N GLY A 19 -0.38 2.85 2.33
CA GLY A 19 0.61 2.50 3.34
C GLY A 19 1.85 1.91 2.71
N TRP A 20 2.98 2.05 3.38
CA TRP A 20 4.26 1.57 2.88
C TRP A 20 5.28 1.43 4.01
N GLN A 21 6.29 0.60 3.78
CA GLN A 21 7.42 0.46 4.71
C GLN A 21 8.68 0.09 3.92
N VAL A 22 9.83 0.61 4.36
CA VAL A 22 11.15 0.32 3.78
C VAL A 22 12.14 -0.01 4.88
N THR A 23 12.81 -1.16 4.77
CA THR A 23 13.72 -1.69 5.80
C THR A 23 14.84 -2.51 5.17
N ASN A 24 15.80 -2.97 5.97
CA ASN A 24 16.91 -3.84 5.56
C ASN A 24 16.69 -5.33 5.89
N HIS A 25 15.47 -5.73 6.25
CA HIS A 25 15.10 -7.10 6.59
C HIS A 25 13.78 -7.57 5.93
N LEU A 26 13.62 -8.87 5.74
CA LEU A 26 12.39 -9.47 5.19
C LEU A 26 11.56 -10.19 6.28
N ARG A 27 11.21 -9.48 7.35
CA ARG A 27 10.39 -9.98 8.47
C ARG A 27 8.90 -9.67 8.24
N ALA A 28 8.01 -10.37 8.93
CA ALA A 28 6.57 -10.12 8.88
C ALA A 28 6.18 -8.67 9.29
N SER A 29 6.99 -8.04 10.15
CA SER A 29 6.80 -6.63 10.53
C SER A 29 6.84 -5.66 9.35
N LEU A 30 7.60 -5.96 8.28
CA LEU A 30 7.64 -5.12 7.08
C LEU A 30 6.25 -4.92 6.47
N ALA A 31 5.52 -6.04 6.29
CA ALA A 31 4.18 -6.01 5.73
C ALA A 31 3.14 -5.49 6.73
N ARG A 32 3.29 -5.84 8.02
CA ARG A 32 2.42 -5.36 9.09
C ARG A 32 2.48 -3.84 9.23
N ASP A 33 3.68 -3.26 9.30
CA ASP A 33 3.86 -1.81 9.45
C ASP A 33 3.23 -1.02 8.28
N ALA A 34 3.34 -1.55 7.05
CA ALA A 34 2.72 -0.94 5.87
C ALA A 34 1.18 -1.00 5.95
N LEU A 35 0.61 -2.11 6.44
CA LEU A 35 -0.82 -2.25 6.66
C LEU A 35 -1.33 -1.35 7.79
N ASP A 36 -0.63 -1.31 8.92
CA ASP A 36 -0.97 -0.45 10.05
C ASP A 36 -0.95 1.02 9.64
N MET A 37 0.02 1.43 8.80
CA MET A 37 0.05 2.76 8.20
C MET A 37 -1.18 3.05 7.34
N ALA A 38 -1.59 2.10 6.49
CA ALA A 38 -2.75 2.24 5.62
C ALA A 38 -4.05 2.39 6.43
N LEU A 39 -4.27 1.50 7.39
CA LEU A 39 -5.46 1.52 8.25
C LEU A 39 -5.52 2.80 9.08
N SER A 40 -4.38 3.21 9.65
CA SER A 40 -4.29 4.46 10.41
C SER A 40 -4.58 5.68 9.53
N ALA A 41 -4.18 5.67 8.25
CA ALA A 41 -4.52 6.75 7.33
C ALA A 41 -6.03 6.82 7.06
N ARG A 42 -6.65 5.67 6.76
CA ARG A 42 -8.10 5.56 6.53
C ARG A 42 -8.92 6.01 7.75
N LEU A 43 -8.54 5.55 8.94
CA LEU A 43 -9.20 5.96 10.19
C LEU A 43 -9.07 7.46 10.48
N ARG A 44 -7.91 8.07 10.21
CA ARG A 44 -7.73 9.53 10.36
C ARG A 44 -8.59 10.33 9.39
N ASP A 45 -8.84 9.78 8.20
CA ASP A 45 -9.72 10.39 7.20
C ASP A 45 -11.21 10.13 7.51
N GLY A 46 -11.52 9.47 8.63
CA GLY A 46 -12.90 9.20 9.08
C GLY A 46 -13.58 8.07 8.32
N GLU A 47 -12.83 7.26 7.57
CA GLU A 47 -13.37 6.14 6.80
C GLU A 47 -13.73 4.96 7.70
N ASP A 48 -14.84 4.29 7.38
CA ASP A 48 -15.14 2.98 7.96
C ASP A 48 -14.22 1.93 7.32
N VAL A 49 -13.35 1.36 8.15
CA VAL A 49 -12.45 0.27 7.75
C VAL A 49 -13.08 -1.11 7.96
N SER A 50 -14.33 -1.18 8.45
CA SER A 50 -15.07 -2.41 8.59
C SER A 50 -15.40 -2.99 7.20
N GLY A 51 -15.13 -4.28 7.01
CA GLY A 51 -15.39 -4.96 5.73
C GLY A 51 -14.36 -4.73 4.63
N LEU A 52 -13.25 -4.00 4.87
CA LEU A 52 -12.14 -3.94 3.93
C LEU A 52 -11.54 -5.34 3.69
N ILE A 53 -11.15 -5.59 2.44
CA ILE A 53 -10.51 -6.85 2.02
C ILE A 53 -9.04 -6.60 1.71
N HIS A 54 -8.15 -7.30 2.40
CA HIS A 54 -6.72 -7.27 2.10
C HIS A 54 -6.29 -8.51 1.31
N HIS A 55 -5.98 -8.30 0.03
CA HIS A 55 -5.38 -9.32 -0.82
C HIS A 55 -3.86 -9.32 -0.66
N SER A 56 -3.30 -10.48 -0.32
CA SER A 56 -1.86 -10.72 -0.34
C SER A 56 -1.58 -12.08 -0.99
N ASP A 57 -0.50 -12.13 -1.74
CA ASP A 57 0.10 -13.35 -2.23
C ASP A 57 0.74 -14.14 -1.06
N ARG A 58 0.83 -15.47 -1.21
CA ARG A 58 1.14 -16.44 -0.13
C ARG A 58 2.58 -16.38 0.42
N GLY A 59 3.20 -15.21 0.48
CA GLY A 59 4.45 -15.01 1.20
C GLY A 59 4.31 -15.48 2.65
N VAL A 60 5.32 -16.21 3.14
CA VAL A 60 5.40 -16.73 4.52
C VAL A 60 5.17 -15.61 5.55
N GLN A 61 5.53 -14.38 5.19
CA GLN A 61 5.43 -13.17 5.98
C GLN A 61 3.97 -12.75 6.27
N TYR A 62 3.06 -12.86 5.28
CA TYR A 62 1.66 -12.44 5.42
C TYR A 62 0.83 -13.46 6.20
N ARG A 63 1.18 -14.75 6.10
CA ARG A 63 0.59 -15.79 6.94
C ARG A 63 0.82 -15.55 8.43
N SER A 64 1.87 -14.84 8.83
CA SER A 64 2.11 -14.48 10.25
C SER A 64 1.26 -13.30 10.73
N ILE A 65 0.78 -12.43 9.83
CA ILE A 65 -0.03 -11.25 10.17
C ILE A 65 -1.43 -11.70 10.59
N THR A 66 -1.98 -12.73 9.95
CA THR A 66 -3.28 -13.32 10.30
C THR A 66 -3.33 -13.94 11.71
N TYR A 67 -2.18 -14.31 12.29
CA TYR A 67 -2.10 -15.03 13.58
C TYR A 67 -1.67 -14.16 14.77
N GLY A 68 -1.36 -12.86 14.57
CA GLY A 68 -0.91 -11.96 15.63
C GLY A 68 -2.06 -11.21 16.31
N GLU A 69 -2.20 -11.40 17.62
CA GLU A 69 -3.33 -10.97 18.46
C GLU A 69 -3.49 -9.45 18.60
N SER A 70 -4.68 -8.94 18.27
CA SER A 70 -5.39 -7.92 19.05
C SER A 70 -6.87 -7.89 18.64
N LEU A 71 -7.81 -8.09 19.56
CA LEU A 71 -9.24 -8.26 19.23
C LEU A 71 -9.89 -7.02 18.56
N ALA A 72 -9.31 -5.83 18.73
CA ALA A 72 -9.73 -4.62 17.99
C ALA A 72 -9.14 -4.57 16.56
N GLU A 73 -7.92 -5.10 16.36
CA GLU A 73 -7.30 -5.32 15.04
C GLU A 73 -7.99 -6.48 14.29
N SER A 74 -8.61 -7.42 15.01
CA SER A 74 -9.20 -8.65 14.45
C SER A 74 -10.36 -8.44 13.47
N LYS A 75 -11.14 -7.36 13.59
CA LYS A 75 -12.25 -7.09 12.65
C LYS A 75 -11.79 -6.64 11.27
N VAL A 76 -10.59 -6.08 11.18
CA VAL A 76 -9.95 -5.68 9.91
C VAL A 76 -9.06 -6.80 9.38
N VAL A 77 -8.41 -7.56 10.27
CA VAL A 77 -7.55 -8.71 9.93
C VAL A 77 -8.35 -9.94 9.48
N ALA A 78 -9.64 -10.05 9.81
CA ALA A 78 -10.49 -11.19 9.47
C ALA A 78 -10.72 -11.41 7.95
N SER A 79 -10.39 -10.46 7.07
CA SER A 79 -10.46 -10.65 5.61
C SER A 79 -9.13 -10.99 4.94
N VAL A 80 -8.07 -11.21 5.72
CA VAL A 80 -6.78 -11.73 5.23
C VAL A 80 -6.95 -13.21 4.91
N GLY A 81 -7.45 -13.54 3.71
CA GLY A 81 -7.65 -14.94 3.34
C GLY A 81 -8.29 -15.22 1.98
N SER A 82 -8.80 -14.22 1.27
CA SER A 82 -9.27 -14.44 -0.09
C SER A 82 -8.09 -14.41 -1.06
N ARG A 83 -8.06 -15.41 -1.95
CA ARG A 83 -7.10 -15.52 -3.06
C ARG A 83 -7.10 -14.17 -3.79
N GLY A 84 -5.97 -13.46 -3.80
CA GLY A 84 -5.75 -12.40 -4.79
C GLY A 84 -5.93 -13.04 -6.17
N ASP A 85 -6.84 -12.49 -6.96
CA ASP A 85 -6.98 -12.99 -8.32
C ASP A 85 -5.75 -12.58 -9.14
N SER A 86 -5.63 -13.06 -10.38
CA SER A 86 -4.51 -12.69 -11.24
C SER A 86 -4.42 -11.18 -11.50
N TYR A 87 -5.53 -10.44 -11.36
CA TYR A 87 -5.56 -8.99 -11.56
C TYR A 87 -4.94 -8.25 -10.37
N ASP A 88 -5.20 -8.68 -9.14
CA ASP A 88 -4.59 -8.10 -7.94
C ASP A 88 -3.07 -8.25 -7.96
N ASN A 89 -2.59 -9.44 -8.30
CA ASN A 89 -1.15 -9.70 -8.40
C ASN A 89 -0.51 -8.87 -9.53
N ALA A 90 -1.16 -8.79 -10.70
CA ALA A 90 -0.66 -7.98 -11.80
C ALA A 90 -0.59 -6.48 -11.45
N MET A 91 -1.53 -5.98 -10.66
CA MET A 91 -1.52 -4.61 -10.17
C MET A 91 -0.33 -4.34 -9.23
N ALA A 92 -0.08 -5.25 -8.27
CA ALA A 92 1.04 -5.14 -7.35
C ALA A 92 2.40 -5.24 -8.08
N GLU A 93 2.53 -6.16 -9.04
CA GLU A 93 3.71 -6.31 -9.88
C GLU A 93 3.97 -5.08 -10.75
N ALA A 94 2.91 -4.48 -11.32
CA ALA A 94 3.01 -3.25 -12.09
C ALA A 94 3.51 -2.08 -11.23
N LEU A 95 2.97 -1.91 -10.02
CA LEU A 95 3.45 -0.90 -9.08
C LEU A 95 4.94 -1.09 -8.75
N ASN A 96 5.33 -2.31 -8.39
CA ASN A 96 6.72 -2.64 -8.05
C ASN A 96 7.67 -2.36 -9.23
N SER A 97 7.25 -2.66 -10.45
CA SER A 97 8.04 -2.42 -11.66
C SER A 97 8.25 -0.93 -11.92
N VAL A 98 7.18 -0.13 -11.79
CA VAL A 98 7.26 1.33 -11.95
C VAL A 98 8.14 1.95 -10.86
N PHE A 99 7.94 1.57 -9.60
CA PHE A 99 8.75 2.05 -8.48
C PHE A 99 10.25 1.82 -8.70
N LYS A 100 10.61 0.60 -9.12
CA LYS A 100 12.01 0.25 -9.42
C LYS A 100 12.57 1.09 -10.56
N ALA A 101 11.87 1.13 -11.69
CA ALA A 101 12.33 1.82 -12.89
C ALA A 101 12.44 3.35 -12.72
N GLU A 102 11.50 3.97 -12.00
CA GLU A 102 11.45 5.43 -11.84
C GLU A 102 12.34 5.94 -10.69
N LEU A 103 12.44 5.19 -9.60
CA LEU A 103 13.15 5.64 -8.39
C LEU A 103 14.47 4.91 -8.18
N ILE A 104 14.41 3.57 -8.07
CA ILE A 104 15.50 2.75 -7.54
C ILE A 104 16.63 2.57 -8.54
N ASP A 105 16.33 2.18 -9.77
CA ASP A 105 17.31 1.75 -10.77
C ASP A 105 18.12 2.91 -11.37
N ARG A 106 17.68 4.15 -11.14
CA ARG A 106 18.28 5.37 -11.73
C ARG A 106 19.41 5.98 -10.92
N ARG A 107 19.69 5.47 -9.72
CA ARG A 107 20.70 6.05 -8.82
C ARG A 107 21.29 5.00 -7.89
N THR A 108 22.49 5.30 -7.39
CA THR A 108 23.09 4.53 -6.30
C THR A 108 22.61 5.04 -4.95
N TRP A 109 22.47 4.13 -3.98
CA TRP A 109 21.94 4.44 -2.66
C TRP A 109 23.03 4.30 -1.58
N PRO A 110 23.46 5.41 -0.94
CA PRO A 110 24.51 5.37 0.08
C PRO A 110 24.04 4.76 1.41
N ALA A 111 22.81 5.07 1.84
CA ALA A 111 22.21 4.57 3.07
C ALA A 111 20.74 4.15 2.90
N LEU A 112 20.25 3.32 3.83
CA LEU A 112 18.82 2.95 3.93
C LEU A 112 17.93 4.20 4.07
N THR A 113 18.38 5.18 4.85
CA THR A 113 17.67 6.46 5.08
C THR A 113 17.45 7.23 3.79
N ASP A 114 18.39 7.18 2.84
CA ASP A 114 18.23 7.84 1.54
C ASP A 114 17.10 7.19 0.73
N VAL A 115 17.02 5.85 0.76
CA VAL A 115 15.94 5.10 0.11
C VAL A 115 14.60 5.43 0.75
N ILE A 116 14.52 5.49 2.08
CA ILE A 116 13.29 5.85 2.81
C ILE A 116 12.81 7.26 2.41
N VAL A 117 13.71 8.26 2.45
CA VAL A 117 13.37 9.64 2.11
C VAL A 117 12.92 9.77 0.66
N ALA A 118 13.62 9.11 -0.27
CA ALA A 118 13.27 9.16 -1.67
C ALA A 118 11.97 8.40 -1.98
N THR A 119 11.72 7.28 -1.29
CA THR A 119 10.46 6.52 -1.40
C THR A 119 9.29 7.37 -0.93
N SER A 120 9.42 8.03 0.23
CA SER A 120 8.39 8.97 0.74
C SER A 120 8.07 10.08 -0.27
N LYS A 121 9.11 10.72 -0.84
CA LYS A 121 8.92 11.74 -1.88
C LYS A 121 8.26 11.19 -3.15
N TRP A 122 8.68 10.01 -3.59
CA TRP A 122 8.11 9.37 -4.77
C TRP A 122 6.64 9.00 -4.57
N ILE A 123 6.27 8.45 -3.41
CA ILE A 123 4.87 8.16 -3.05
C ILE A 123 4.05 9.45 -2.99
N GLY A 124 4.60 10.51 -2.39
CA GLY A 124 3.94 11.82 -2.35
C GLY A 124 3.65 12.36 -3.75
N TRP A 125 4.59 12.23 -4.69
CA TRP A 125 4.37 12.55 -6.10
C TRP A 125 3.37 11.59 -6.77
N TYR A 126 3.53 10.28 -6.56
CA TYR A 126 2.70 9.24 -7.16
C TYR A 126 1.22 9.46 -6.83
N ASN A 127 0.88 9.61 -5.54
CA ASN A 127 -0.50 9.77 -5.11
C ASN A 127 -1.12 11.09 -5.57
N ASN A 128 -0.35 12.19 -5.58
CA ASN A 128 -0.90 13.54 -5.75
C ASN A 128 -0.74 14.12 -7.17
N ARG A 129 0.12 13.53 -8.02
CA ARG A 129 0.46 14.13 -9.32
C ARG A 129 0.57 13.14 -10.47
N ARG A 130 0.79 11.84 -10.21
CA ARG A 130 0.95 10.86 -11.30
C ARG A 130 -0.40 10.59 -11.96
N LEU A 131 -0.45 10.73 -13.28
CA LEU A 131 -1.66 10.45 -14.04
C LEU A 131 -1.71 8.96 -14.37
N HIS A 132 -2.85 8.32 -14.14
CA HIS A 132 -3.08 6.91 -14.48
C HIS A 132 -4.12 6.79 -15.58
N SER A 133 -3.81 6.09 -16.67
CA SER A 133 -4.77 5.84 -17.76
C SER A 133 -6.01 5.08 -17.27
N ALA A 134 -5.83 4.13 -16.35
CA ALA A 134 -6.93 3.41 -15.68
C ALA A 134 -7.85 4.32 -14.85
N LEU A 135 -7.42 5.55 -14.55
CA LEU A 135 -8.14 6.54 -13.76
C LEU A 135 -8.58 7.75 -14.61
N ALA A 136 -8.74 7.56 -15.92
CA ALA A 136 -9.02 8.64 -16.87
C ALA A 136 -7.98 9.78 -16.81
N HIS A 137 -6.71 9.43 -16.62
CA HIS A 137 -5.59 10.36 -16.48
C HIS A 137 -5.70 11.30 -15.28
N ARG A 138 -6.21 10.82 -14.15
CA ARG A 138 -6.28 11.57 -12.88
C ARG A 138 -5.31 11.04 -11.83
N PRO A 139 -4.87 11.88 -10.86
CA PRO A 139 -4.09 11.43 -9.71
C PRO A 139 -4.88 10.46 -8.81
N PRO A 140 -4.22 9.43 -8.24
CA PRO A 140 -4.86 8.51 -7.31
C PRO A 140 -5.62 9.18 -6.16
N LYS A 141 -5.02 10.20 -5.54
CA LYS A 141 -5.64 10.90 -4.40
C LYS A 141 -6.92 11.63 -4.78
N GLU A 142 -6.98 12.19 -5.98
CA GLU A 142 -8.18 12.88 -6.49
C GLU A 142 -9.34 11.90 -6.65
N VAL A 143 -9.08 10.74 -7.26
CA VAL A 143 -10.09 9.69 -7.43
C VAL A 143 -10.59 9.16 -6.09
N HIS A 144 -9.68 8.97 -5.13
CA HIS A 144 -10.08 8.54 -3.78
C HIS A 144 -10.97 9.57 -3.08
N GLN A 145 -10.60 10.85 -3.14
CA GLN A 145 -11.39 11.93 -2.54
C GLN A 145 -12.77 12.10 -3.20
N GLU A 146 -12.88 11.89 -4.51
CA GLU A 146 -14.17 11.89 -5.21
C GLU A 146 -15.05 10.74 -4.72
N TRP A 147 -14.50 9.54 -4.59
CA TRP A 147 -15.22 8.39 -4.06
C TRP A 147 -15.71 8.62 -2.62
N GLN A 148 -14.86 9.16 -1.74
CA GLN A 148 -15.25 9.51 -0.37
C GLN A 148 -16.46 10.46 -0.35
N LYS A 149 -16.46 11.50 -1.21
CA LYS A 149 -17.59 12.44 -1.31
C LYS A 149 -18.86 11.72 -1.77
N CYS A 150 -18.78 10.86 -2.79
CA CYS A 150 -19.92 10.08 -3.26
C CYS A 150 -20.51 9.19 -2.16
N GLN A 151 -19.66 8.56 -1.34
CA GLN A 151 -20.12 7.74 -0.22
C GLN A 151 -20.79 8.58 0.87
N ALA A 152 -20.26 9.76 1.17
CA ALA A 152 -20.86 10.66 2.15
C ALA A 152 -22.24 11.20 1.72
N TYR A 153 -22.50 11.34 0.41
CA TYR A 153 -23.83 11.71 -0.09
C TYR A 153 -24.82 10.55 -0.14
N ALA A 154 -24.35 9.31 -0.07
CA ALA A 154 -25.18 8.10 -0.12
C ALA A 154 -25.57 7.58 1.27
N ALA A 155 -24.97 8.10 2.34
CA ALA A 155 -25.25 7.78 3.75
C ALA A 155 -26.27 8.75 4.36
#